data_AF-A0A7C9LK28-F1
#
_entry.id   AF-A0A7C9LK28-F1
#
_cell.length_a   1.000
_cell.length_b   1.000
_cell.length_c   1.000
_cell.angle_alpha   90.00
_cell.angle_beta   90.00
_cell.angle_gamma   90.00
#
_symmetry.space_group_name_H-M   'P 1'
#
loop_
_entity.id
_entity.type
_entity.pdbx_description
1 polymer ?
#
loop_
_entity_poly.entity_id
_entity_poly.type
_entity_poly.pdbx_seq_one_letter_code
_entity_poly.pdbx_strand_id
1 'polypeptide(L)'
;MARVKTKDERQTTSPFDAFDGLMATAALDPQTRALAEGGADTDAVNAALSETLNSALRRWGLGLHHLRHEAQVTDSGQDIAILTGGRQTALVSEGPAALARALEAMGAADERGLSLWGVLGEGHRVPGDTPFARLRVLIEDARDFETEWTPARGGAFHRTWRTGDTLFVEVARPASPQTALSDAAWDVITSIKDRTFQRELMRRSEEMGMLGALLGARHASARNNLAALPDAHFTVQATIQTLSGPQARQAEEYRTALRLATEELDALQGQATRQLAEVLRHGLKDS
;
A
#
# COMPACT_ATOMS: atom_id res chain seq x y z
N MET A 1 -28.10 45.63 13.42
CA MET A 1 -27.30 44.98 12.35
C MET A 1 -26.55 43.81 12.97
N ALA A 2 -27.05 42.59 12.79
CA ALA A 2 -26.42 41.38 13.31
C ALA A 2 -25.38 40.87 12.30
N ARG A 3 -24.13 40.73 12.75
CA ARG A 3 -23.02 40.19 11.97
C ARG A 3 -23.16 38.67 11.97
N VAL A 4 -23.59 38.10 10.84
CA VAL A 4 -23.64 36.65 10.62
C VAL A 4 -22.19 36.14 10.61
N LYS A 5 -21.82 35.37 11.64
CA LYS A 5 -20.65 34.50 11.60
C LYS A 5 -21.02 33.30 10.72
N THR A 6 -20.64 33.31 9.46
CA THR A 6 -20.53 32.09 8.65
C THR A 6 -19.39 31.27 9.25
N LYS A 7 -19.76 30.32 10.09
CA LYS A 7 -18.88 29.23 10.53
C LYS A 7 -18.76 28.31 9.32
N ASP A 8 -17.59 28.30 8.70
CA ASP A 8 -17.24 27.37 7.62
C ASP A 8 -17.14 25.97 8.27
N GLU A 9 -18.28 25.30 8.44
CA GLU A 9 -18.35 23.92 8.94
C GLU A 9 -18.02 22.95 7.80
N ARG A 10 -16.80 23.02 7.27
CA ARG A 10 -16.15 21.80 6.81
C ARG A 10 -15.69 21.11 8.09
N GLN A 11 -16.28 19.98 8.44
CA GLN A 11 -15.63 19.09 9.40
C GLN A 11 -14.28 18.69 8.79
N THR A 12 -13.24 19.43 9.15
CA THR A 12 -11.87 19.12 8.73
C THR A 12 -11.46 17.89 9.53
N THR A 13 -11.59 16.71 8.93
CA THR A 13 -10.96 15.49 9.42
C THR A 13 -9.52 15.81 9.80
N SER A 14 -9.09 15.38 10.99
CA SER A 14 -7.72 15.62 11.44
C SER A 14 -6.75 15.09 10.39
N PRO A 15 -5.64 15.80 10.07
CA PRO A 15 -4.65 15.29 9.13
C PRO A 15 -4.07 13.95 9.58
N PHE A 16 -4.01 13.70 10.89
CA PHE A 16 -3.62 12.42 11.46
C PHE A 16 -4.66 11.31 11.21
N ASP A 17 -5.96 11.60 11.33
CA ASP A 17 -7.01 10.62 11.01
C ASP A 17 -7.00 10.28 9.50
N ALA A 18 -6.76 11.28 8.65
CA ALA A 18 -6.64 11.08 7.21
C ALA A 18 -5.39 10.27 6.84
N PHE A 19 -4.27 10.53 7.51
CA PHE A 19 -3.04 9.75 7.36
C PHE A 19 -3.24 8.30 7.85
N ASP A 20 -3.82 8.10 9.02
CA ASP A 20 -4.12 6.77 9.57
C ASP A 20 -5.06 5.99 8.64
N GLY A 21 -6.10 6.64 8.11
CA GLY A 21 -6.99 6.07 7.10
C GLY A 21 -6.29 5.69 5.80
N LEU A 22 -5.30 6.46 5.36
CA LEU A 22 -4.45 6.11 4.22
C LEU A 22 -3.56 4.90 4.53
N MET A 23 -2.91 4.87 5.69
CA MET A 23 -2.01 3.78 6.10
C MET A 23 -2.77 2.46 6.32
N ALA A 24 -4.05 2.52 6.66
CA ALA A 24 -4.91 1.34 6.79
C ALA A 24 -5.00 0.52 5.48
N THR A 25 -4.85 1.14 4.31
CA THR A 25 -4.80 0.43 3.00
C THR A 25 -3.59 -0.47 2.85
N ALA A 26 -2.54 -0.23 3.64
CA ALA A 26 -1.36 -1.09 3.78
C ALA A 26 -1.47 -2.04 4.99
N ALA A 27 -2.66 -2.18 5.59
CA ALA A 27 -2.89 -2.93 6.83
C ALA A 27 -1.98 -2.51 7.99
N LEU A 28 -1.82 -1.20 8.17
CA LEU A 28 -1.12 -0.59 9.30
C LEU A 28 -2.12 0.12 10.21
N ASP A 29 -1.88 0.08 11.52
CA ASP A 29 -2.61 0.84 12.54
C ASP A 29 -1.60 1.65 13.38
N PRO A 30 -1.09 2.77 12.85
CA PRO A 30 0.00 3.51 13.47
C PRO A 30 -0.43 4.39 14.67
N GLN A 31 -1.74 4.63 14.85
CA GLN A 31 -2.29 5.45 15.94
C GLN A 31 -1.62 6.84 16.05
N THR A 32 -1.33 7.49 14.91
CA THR A 32 -0.49 8.71 14.87
C THR A 32 -1.13 9.87 15.61
N ARG A 33 -2.47 9.92 15.61
CA ARG A 33 -3.22 10.89 16.41
C ARG A 33 -2.97 10.73 17.90
N ALA A 34 -3.00 9.50 18.41
CA ALA A 34 -2.78 9.24 19.82
C ALA A 34 -1.35 9.62 20.24
N LEU A 35 -0.37 9.41 19.35
CA LEU A 35 1.01 9.87 19.57
C LEU A 35 1.10 11.39 19.65
N ALA A 36 0.47 12.11 18.71
CA ALA A 36 0.48 13.57 18.69
C ALA A 36 -0.25 14.19 19.89
N GLU A 37 -1.40 13.65 20.27
CA GLU A 37 -2.16 14.09 21.45
C GLU A 37 -1.49 13.69 22.78
N GLY A 38 -0.64 12.67 22.76
CA GLY A 38 0.11 12.16 23.92
C GLY A 38 1.29 13.03 24.36
N GLY A 39 1.56 14.15 23.68
CA GLY A 39 2.61 15.10 24.05
C GLY A 39 4.01 14.74 23.55
N ALA A 40 4.12 13.87 22.55
CA ALA A 40 5.38 13.66 21.84
C ALA A 40 5.83 14.97 21.16
N ASP A 41 7.15 15.19 21.07
CA ASP A 41 7.67 16.32 20.31
C ASP A 41 7.49 16.13 18.80
N THR A 42 7.57 17.23 18.05
CA THR A 42 7.33 17.23 16.60
C THR A 42 8.31 16.33 15.85
N ASP A 43 9.55 16.21 16.32
CA ASP A 43 10.56 15.35 15.70
C ASP A 43 10.21 13.87 15.85
N ALA A 44 9.76 13.45 17.04
CA ALA A 44 9.28 12.10 17.29
C ALA A 44 8.02 11.78 16.47
N VAL A 45 7.09 12.72 16.35
CA VAL A 45 5.89 12.55 15.50
C VAL A 45 6.30 12.39 14.03
N ASN A 46 7.18 13.25 13.52
CA ASN A 46 7.66 13.18 12.13
C ASN A 46 8.43 11.89 11.85
N ALA A 47 9.22 11.40 12.82
CA ALA A 47 9.89 10.10 12.71
C ALA A 47 8.89 8.94 12.59
N ALA A 48 7.86 8.93 13.44
CA ALA A 48 6.81 7.89 13.41
C ALA A 48 5.98 7.94 12.12
N LEU A 49 5.62 9.14 11.66
CA LEU A 49 4.95 9.33 10.37
C LEU A 49 5.79 8.78 9.22
N SER A 50 7.09 9.11 9.20
CA SER A 50 8.02 8.65 8.16
C SER A 50 8.21 7.15 8.19
N GLU A 51 8.37 6.53 9.36
CA GLU A 51 8.48 5.08 9.50
C GLU A 51 7.23 4.35 9.00
N THR A 52 6.05 4.88 9.34
CA THR A 52 4.77 4.33 8.90
C THR A 52 4.60 4.46 7.38
N LEU A 53 4.89 5.64 6.81
CA LEU A 53 4.85 5.86 5.37
C LEU A 53 5.77 4.88 4.62
N ASN A 54 7.00 4.72 5.09
CA ASN A 54 7.95 3.79 4.46
C ASN A 54 7.44 2.34 4.56
N SER A 55 6.82 1.96 5.67
CA SER A 55 6.20 0.63 5.81
C SER A 55 5.03 0.44 4.85
N ALA A 56 4.20 1.48 4.65
CA ALA A 56 3.10 1.46 3.69
C ALA A 56 3.59 1.34 2.25
N LEU A 57 4.59 2.14 1.86
CA LEU A 57 5.19 2.09 0.51
C LEU A 57 5.76 0.71 0.16
N ARG A 58 6.37 0.04 1.15
CA ARG A 58 6.85 -1.35 1.00
C ARG A 58 5.72 -2.33 0.74
N ARG A 59 4.53 -2.08 1.28
CA ARG A 59 3.34 -2.93 1.10
C ARG A 59 2.54 -2.60 -0.15
N TRP A 60 2.47 -1.33 -0.53
CA TRP A 60 1.83 -0.89 -1.77
C TRP A 60 2.59 -1.33 -3.02
N GLY A 61 3.87 -1.69 -2.90
CA GLY A 61 4.64 -2.33 -3.97
C GLY A 61 4.93 -1.42 -5.17
N LEU A 62 4.99 -0.09 -4.95
CA LEU A 62 5.14 0.89 -6.04
C LEU A 62 6.56 0.95 -6.65
N GLY A 63 7.52 0.17 -6.12
CA GLY A 63 8.88 0.13 -6.68
C GLY A 63 9.78 1.31 -6.34
N LEU A 64 9.39 2.12 -5.35
CA LEU A 64 10.03 3.40 -5.03
C LEU A 64 11.13 3.28 -3.95
N HIS A 65 11.71 2.10 -3.74
CA HIS A 65 12.70 1.82 -2.68
C HIS A 65 14.01 2.59 -2.84
N HIS A 66 14.33 3.00 -4.07
CA HIS A 66 15.51 3.80 -4.40
C HIS A 66 15.37 5.28 -4.02
N LEU A 67 14.18 5.70 -3.59
CA LEU A 67 13.89 7.06 -3.17
C LEU A 67 13.77 7.13 -1.65
N ARG A 68 14.18 8.26 -1.08
CA ARG A 68 13.96 8.58 0.34
C ARG A 68 12.60 9.21 0.51
N HIS A 69 11.74 8.58 1.31
CA HIS A 69 10.39 9.07 1.62
C HIS A 69 10.29 9.51 3.07
N GLU A 70 9.64 10.65 3.28
CA GLU A 70 9.39 11.20 4.61
C GLU A 70 7.97 11.73 4.70
N ALA A 71 7.44 11.75 5.93
CA ALA A 71 6.19 12.42 6.25
C ALA A 71 6.43 13.35 7.44
N GLN A 72 5.99 14.59 7.30
CA GLN A 72 6.23 15.63 8.29
C GLN A 72 4.98 16.48 8.50
N VAL A 73 4.71 16.86 9.74
CA VAL A 73 3.71 17.89 10.04
C VAL A 73 4.18 19.21 9.44
N THR A 74 3.29 19.90 8.73
CA THR A 74 3.58 21.20 8.13
C THR A 74 3.84 22.28 9.18
N ASP A 75 4.56 23.35 8.82
CA ASP A 75 4.87 24.46 9.74
C ASP A 75 3.63 25.10 10.39
N SER A 76 2.48 25.05 9.71
CA SER A 76 1.21 25.56 10.24
C SER A 76 0.53 24.59 11.21
N GLY A 77 0.98 23.34 11.28
CA GLY A 77 0.37 22.27 12.06
C GLY A 77 -0.98 21.78 11.53
N GLN A 78 -1.39 22.23 10.34
CA GLN A 78 -2.74 21.95 9.80
C GLN A 78 -2.80 20.75 8.85
N ASP A 79 -1.65 20.23 8.46
CA ASP A 79 -1.53 19.17 7.45
C ASP A 79 -0.26 18.35 7.63
N ILE A 80 -0.18 17.22 6.93
CA ILE A 80 1.00 16.37 6.83
C ILE A 80 1.51 16.43 5.38
N ALA A 81 2.75 16.85 5.21
CA ALA A 81 3.46 16.83 3.95
C ALA A 81 4.12 15.47 3.73
N ILE A 82 3.94 14.91 2.55
CA ILE A 82 4.69 13.75 2.06
C ILE A 82 5.84 14.27 1.20
N LEU A 83 7.07 13.88 1.53
CA LEU A 83 8.28 14.32 0.84
C LEU A 83 8.99 13.15 0.18
N THR A 84 9.53 13.40 -1.01
CA THR A 84 10.44 12.50 -1.73
C THR A 84 11.75 13.22 -2.00
N GLY A 85 12.87 12.67 -1.52
CA GLY A 85 14.19 13.30 -1.68
C GLY A 85 14.28 14.71 -1.07
N GLY A 86 13.54 14.95 0.02
CA GLY A 86 13.48 16.26 0.70
C GLY A 86 12.60 17.31 0.02
N ARG A 87 11.87 16.96 -1.03
CA ARG A 87 10.92 17.86 -1.72
C ARG A 87 9.49 17.41 -1.45
N GLN A 88 8.60 18.37 -1.17
CA GLN A 88 7.17 18.08 -1.03
C GLN A 88 6.63 17.48 -2.33
N THR A 89 6.05 16.29 -2.20
CA THR A 89 5.41 15.52 -3.27
C THR A 89 3.90 15.71 -3.26
N ALA A 90 3.30 15.71 -2.07
CA ALA A 90 1.86 15.88 -1.86
C ALA A 90 1.57 16.35 -0.44
N LEU A 91 0.34 16.81 -0.22
CA LEU A 91 -0.23 17.00 1.11
C LEU A 91 -1.32 15.95 1.36
N VAL A 92 -1.47 15.50 2.61
CA VAL A 92 -2.53 14.53 2.97
C VAL A 92 -3.92 15.12 2.69
N SER A 93 -4.11 16.43 2.91
CA SER A 93 -5.39 17.11 2.60
C SER A 93 -5.79 17.12 1.11
N GLU A 94 -4.84 16.91 0.18
CA GLU A 94 -5.13 16.79 -1.26
C GLU A 94 -5.86 15.48 -1.60
N GLY A 95 -5.88 14.53 -0.66
CA GLY A 95 -6.60 13.27 -0.74
C GLY A 95 -5.80 12.15 -1.44
N PRO A 96 -6.27 10.89 -1.27
CA PRO A 96 -5.53 9.70 -1.70
C PRO A 96 -5.30 9.64 -3.21
N ALA A 97 -6.26 10.13 -4.00
CA ALA A 97 -6.14 10.16 -5.46
C ALA A 97 -4.99 11.06 -5.94
N ALA A 98 -4.74 12.18 -5.26
CA ALA A 98 -3.67 13.11 -5.61
C ALA A 98 -2.31 12.49 -5.28
N LEU A 99 -2.18 11.90 -4.08
CA LEU A 99 -0.98 11.20 -3.67
C LEU A 99 -0.66 10.01 -4.60
N ALA A 100 -1.64 9.20 -4.95
CA ALA A 100 -1.45 8.05 -5.84
C ALA A 100 -0.89 8.48 -7.20
N ARG A 101 -1.47 9.51 -7.83
CA ARG A 101 -0.94 10.07 -9.09
C ARG A 101 0.49 10.58 -8.95
N ALA A 102 0.81 11.25 -7.83
CA ALA A 102 2.15 11.78 -7.60
C ALA A 102 3.19 10.65 -7.44
N LEU A 103 2.84 9.56 -6.73
CA LEU A 103 3.69 8.39 -6.55
C LEU A 103 3.83 7.57 -7.85
N GLU A 104 2.73 7.36 -8.58
CA GLU A 104 2.72 6.67 -9.88
C GLU A 104 3.62 7.35 -10.91
N ALA A 105 3.65 8.69 -10.93
CA ALA A 105 4.52 9.46 -11.82
C ALA A 105 6.02 9.24 -11.57
N MET A 106 6.40 8.74 -10.40
CA MET A 106 7.79 8.37 -10.06
C MET A 106 8.09 6.89 -10.32
N GLY A 107 7.05 6.07 -10.53
CA GLY A 107 7.16 4.65 -10.80
C GLY A 107 7.53 4.34 -12.25
N ALA A 108 7.96 3.11 -12.48
CA ALA A 108 8.11 2.53 -13.80
C ALA A 108 7.80 1.05 -13.70
N ALA A 109 6.62 0.64 -14.17
CA ALA A 109 6.17 -0.75 -14.12
C ALA A 109 6.32 -1.44 -15.49
N ASP A 110 6.63 -2.73 -15.48
CA ASP A 110 6.58 -3.57 -16.67
C ASP A 110 5.16 -4.07 -16.98
N GLU A 111 5.00 -4.90 -18.01
CA GLU A 111 3.71 -5.47 -18.42
C GLU A 111 3.04 -6.34 -17.36
N ARG A 112 3.78 -6.80 -16.34
CA ARG A 112 3.29 -7.61 -15.23
C ARG A 112 2.92 -6.75 -14.03
N GLY A 113 3.18 -5.44 -14.07
CA GLY A 113 3.01 -4.53 -12.96
C GLY A 113 4.17 -4.53 -11.95
N LEU A 114 5.33 -5.09 -12.33
CA LEU A 114 6.52 -5.11 -11.48
C LEU A 114 7.41 -3.92 -11.76
N SER A 115 8.02 -3.37 -10.72
CA SER A 115 8.95 -2.24 -10.85
C SER A 115 10.16 -2.59 -11.70
N LEU A 116 10.45 -1.75 -12.69
CA LEU A 116 11.67 -1.77 -13.50
C LEU A 116 12.87 -1.16 -12.75
N TRP A 117 12.62 -0.28 -11.79
CA TRP A 117 13.68 0.36 -11.00
C TRP A 117 14.46 -0.65 -10.15
N GLY A 118 15.78 -0.51 -10.17
CA GLY A 118 16.67 -1.13 -9.20
C GLY A 118 16.60 -0.40 -7.86
N VAL A 119 16.79 -1.12 -6.76
CA VAL A 119 16.80 -0.56 -5.41
C VAL A 119 18.12 0.13 -5.09
N LEU A 120 19.24 -0.48 -5.50
CA LEU A 120 20.58 0.05 -5.22
C LEU A 120 21.05 1.13 -6.22
N GLY A 121 20.19 1.54 -7.15
CA GLY A 121 20.49 2.49 -8.22
C GLY A 121 20.96 1.81 -9.51
N GLU A 122 21.64 2.58 -10.38
CA GLU A 122 22.18 2.05 -11.64
C GLU A 122 23.35 1.10 -11.38
N GLY A 123 23.25 -0.12 -11.89
CA GLY A 123 24.27 -1.14 -11.70
C GLY A 123 23.87 -2.49 -12.28
N HIS A 124 24.77 -3.47 -12.17
CA HIS A 124 24.47 -4.84 -12.56
C HIS A 124 23.50 -5.47 -11.57
N ARG A 125 22.34 -5.91 -12.06
CA ARG A 125 21.41 -6.76 -11.32
C ARG A 125 21.60 -8.20 -11.73
N VAL A 126 21.61 -9.08 -10.75
CA VAL A 126 21.77 -10.52 -10.95
C VAL A 126 20.49 -11.07 -11.57
N PRO A 127 20.56 -11.83 -12.69
CA PRO A 127 19.37 -12.35 -13.36
C PRO A 127 18.46 -13.15 -12.42
N GLY A 128 17.14 -12.96 -12.55
CA GLY A 128 16.15 -13.58 -11.65
C GLY A 128 16.10 -15.11 -11.72
N ASP A 129 16.56 -15.71 -12.81
CA ASP A 129 16.67 -17.17 -12.99
C ASP A 129 17.97 -17.78 -12.43
N THR A 130 18.74 -16.98 -11.68
CA THR A 130 20.01 -17.42 -11.08
C THR A 130 19.81 -18.65 -10.19
N PRO A 131 20.56 -19.76 -10.42
CA PRO A 131 20.48 -20.95 -9.58
C PRO A 131 20.79 -20.64 -8.12
N PHE A 132 20.08 -21.31 -7.20
CA PHE A 132 20.25 -21.08 -5.76
C PHE A 132 21.69 -21.23 -5.28
N ALA A 133 22.49 -22.12 -5.86
CA ALA A 133 23.90 -22.27 -5.51
C ALA A 133 24.72 -20.97 -5.73
N ARG A 134 24.41 -20.20 -6.78
CA ARG A 134 25.04 -18.89 -7.04
C ARG A 134 24.44 -17.81 -6.15
N LEU A 135 23.12 -17.81 -5.93
CA LEU A 135 22.49 -16.89 -4.99
C LEU A 135 23.03 -17.06 -3.57
N ARG A 136 23.28 -18.29 -3.14
CA ARG A 136 23.90 -18.61 -1.86
C ARG A 136 25.27 -17.93 -1.70
N VAL A 137 26.12 -17.94 -2.72
CA VAL A 137 27.42 -17.23 -2.68
C VAL A 137 27.21 -15.72 -2.51
N LEU A 138 26.21 -15.13 -3.16
CA LEU A 138 25.89 -13.71 -2.97
C LEU A 138 25.45 -13.43 -1.52
N ILE A 139 24.64 -14.31 -0.96
CA ILE A 139 24.17 -14.18 0.42
C ILE A 139 25.32 -14.36 1.41
N GLU A 140 26.13 -15.40 1.28
CA GLU A 140 27.17 -15.70 2.28
C GLU A 140 28.37 -14.73 2.14
N ASP A 141 28.84 -14.50 0.92
CA ASP A 141 30.17 -13.93 0.67
C ASP A 141 30.16 -12.53 0.05
N ALA A 142 29.12 -12.14 -0.71
CA ALA A 142 29.12 -10.84 -1.37
C ALA A 142 28.90 -9.67 -0.40
N ARG A 143 29.24 -8.46 -0.85
CA ARG A 143 28.83 -7.21 -0.21
C ARG A 143 27.39 -6.88 -0.61
N ASP A 144 27.18 -5.70 -1.17
CA ASP A 144 25.91 -5.27 -1.72
C ASP A 144 25.68 -5.95 -3.07
N PHE A 145 24.47 -6.43 -3.28
CA PHE A 145 24.02 -7.02 -4.52
C PHE A 145 22.50 -6.84 -4.63
N GLU A 146 21.97 -6.96 -5.85
CA GLU A 146 20.54 -6.93 -6.11
C GLU A 146 20.22 -7.97 -7.20
N THR A 147 19.11 -8.68 -7.05
CA THR A 147 18.56 -9.56 -8.07
C THR A 147 17.44 -8.87 -8.85
N GLU A 148 17.26 -9.27 -10.10
CA GLU A 148 16.02 -9.04 -10.82
C GLU A 148 14.87 -9.88 -10.23
N TRP A 149 13.66 -9.67 -10.74
CA TRP A 149 12.47 -10.41 -10.33
C TRP A 149 12.53 -11.88 -10.77
N THR A 150 12.32 -12.78 -9.80
CA THR A 150 12.19 -14.23 -10.00
C THR A 150 10.72 -14.63 -9.86
N PRO A 151 10.13 -15.37 -10.82
CA PRO A 151 8.79 -15.92 -10.67
C PRO A 151 8.69 -16.92 -9.51
N ALA A 152 7.60 -16.87 -8.77
CA ALA A 152 7.25 -17.77 -7.68
C ALA A 152 5.86 -18.38 -7.89
N ARG A 153 5.45 -19.28 -6.98
CA ARG A 153 4.14 -19.95 -7.07
C ARG A 153 3.00 -18.93 -6.88
N GLY A 154 1.87 -19.17 -7.53
CA GLY A 154 0.65 -18.39 -7.32
C GLY A 154 0.71 -16.97 -7.88
N GLY A 155 1.43 -16.79 -9.00
CA GLY A 155 1.56 -15.48 -9.66
C GLY A 155 2.38 -14.46 -8.87
N ALA A 156 3.05 -14.88 -7.79
CA ALA A 156 3.97 -14.04 -7.05
C ALA A 156 5.33 -13.97 -7.75
N PHE A 157 6.09 -12.94 -7.41
CA PHE A 157 7.46 -12.71 -7.82
C PHE A 157 8.26 -12.34 -6.58
N HIS A 158 9.54 -12.66 -6.55
CA HIS A 158 10.42 -12.20 -5.49
C HIS A 158 11.70 -11.62 -6.05
N ARG A 159 12.31 -10.72 -5.29
CA ARG A 159 13.68 -10.26 -5.52
C ARG A 159 14.39 -10.04 -4.20
N THR A 160 15.70 -9.90 -4.25
CA THR A 160 16.52 -9.81 -3.04
C THR A 160 17.65 -8.84 -3.27
N TRP A 161 17.94 -8.01 -2.26
CA TRP A 161 19.10 -7.15 -2.28
C TRP A 161 19.71 -7.01 -0.89
N ARG A 162 20.98 -6.65 -0.86
CA ARG A 162 21.69 -6.26 0.37
C ARG A 162 22.22 -4.85 0.22
N THR A 163 22.08 -4.06 1.27
CA THR A 163 22.88 -2.85 1.45
C THR A 163 23.49 -2.84 2.85
N GLY A 164 24.82 -2.71 2.92
CA GLY A 164 25.57 -2.82 4.17
C GLY A 164 25.34 -4.18 4.86
N ASP A 165 24.79 -4.13 6.07
CA ASP A 165 24.56 -5.30 6.92
C ASP A 165 23.12 -5.84 6.89
N THR A 166 22.27 -5.31 6.02
CA THR A 166 20.85 -5.69 5.93
C THR A 166 20.53 -6.33 4.57
N LEU A 167 20.00 -7.55 4.61
CA LEU A 167 19.44 -8.27 3.47
C LEU A 167 17.93 -8.08 3.46
N PHE A 168 17.38 -7.72 2.30
CA PHE A 168 15.96 -7.49 2.06
C PHE A 168 15.43 -8.55 1.10
N VAL A 169 14.30 -9.15 1.45
CA VAL A 169 13.59 -10.12 0.62
C VAL A 169 12.20 -9.58 0.35
N GLU A 170 11.97 -9.16 -0.89
CA GLU A 170 10.68 -8.64 -1.33
C GLU A 170 9.92 -9.74 -2.06
N VAL A 171 8.65 -9.93 -1.69
CA VAL A 171 7.69 -10.75 -2.43
C VAL A 171 6.57 -9.84 -2.88
N ALA A 172 6.25 -9.88 -4.16
CA ALA A 172 5.20 -9.08 -4.77
C ALA A 172 4.23 -9.96 -5.56
N ARG A 173 2.95 -9.65 -5.48
CA ARG A 173 1.90 -10.15 -6.36
C ARG A 173 1.15 -8.91 -6.84
N PRO A 174 1.52 -8.36 -8.02
CA PRO A 174 0.90 -7.16 -8.55
C PRO A 174 -0.63 -7.27 -8.58
N ALA A 175 -1.30 -6.28 -8.03
CA ALA A 175 -2.75 -6.21 -7.95
C ALA A 175 -3.18 -4.75 -8.05
N SER A 176 -3.97 -4.41 -9.06
CA SER A 176 -4.53 -3.06 -9.13
C SER A 176 -5.57 -2.84 -8.02
N PRO A 177 -5.71 -1.62 -7.47
CA PRO A 177 -6.80 -1.30 -6.54
C PRO A 177 -8.17 -1.66 -7.11
N GLN A 178 -8.36 -1.52 -8.43
CA GLN A 178 -9.60 -1.88 -9.11
C GLN A 178 -9.85 -3.39 -9.12
N THR A 179 -8.80 -4.21 -9.26
CA THR A 179 -8.87 -5.66 -9.13
C THR A 179 -9.28 -6.04 -7.71
N ALA A 180 -8.63 -5.46 -6.69
CA ALA A 180 -8.94 -5.72 -5.29
C ALA A 180 -10.39 -5.34 -4.93
N LEU A 181 -10.88 -4.20 -5.43
CA LEU A 181 -12.27 -3.79 -5.27
C LEU A 181 -13.26 -4.71 -5.99
N SER A 182 -12.89 -5.24 -7.17
CA SER A 182 -13.72 -6.20 -7.89
C SER A 182 -13.84 -7.53 -7.14
N ASP A 183 -12.72 -8.04 -6.60
CA ASP A 183 -12.70 -9.26 -5.80
C ASP A 183 -13.54 -9.10 -4.51
N ALA A 184 -13.39 -7.96 -3.83
CA ALA A 184 -14.22 -7.64 -2.67
C ALA A 184 -15.72 -7.51 -3.04
N ALA A 185 -16.05 -6.92 -4.19
CA ALA A 185 -17.43 -6.81 -4.66
C ALA A 185 -18.03 -8.19 -4.96
N TRP A 186 -17.24 -9.11 -5.52
CA TRP A 186 -17.64 -10.51 -5.72
C TRP A 186 -17.98 -11.21 -4.40
N ASP A 187 -17.13 -11.06 -3.38
CA ASP A 187 -17.37 -11.62 -2.05
C ASP A 187 -18.65 -11.08 -1.41
N VAL A 188 -18.92 -9.78 -1.58
CA VAL A 188 -20.18 -9.19 -1.12
C VAL A 188 -21.36 -9.82 -1.83
N ILE A 189 -21.37 -9.86 -3.17
CA ILE A 189 -22.53 -10.34 -3.92
C ILE A 189 -22.78 -11.84 -3.68
N THR A 190 -21.72 -12.65 -3.59
CA THR A 190 -21.84 -14.08 -3.31
C THR A 190 -22.35 -14.37 -1.88
N SER A 191 -22.08 -13.48 -0.93
CA SER A 191 -22.56 -13.59 0.46
C SER A 191 -24.03 -13.18 0.69
N ILE A 192 -24.71 -12.61 -0.31
CA ILE A 192 -26.11 -12.16 -0.20
C ILE A 192 -27.05 -13.37 -0.03
N LYS A 193 -27.87 -13.35 1.02
CA LYS A 193 -28.84 -14.41 1.32
C LYS A 193 -30.05 -14.42 0.36
N ASP A 194 -30.48 -13.26 -0.10
CA ASP A 194 -31.57 -13.14 -1.08
C ASP A 194 -31.09 -13.56 -2.48
N ARG A 195 -31.52 -14.75 -2.92
CA ARG A 195 -31.14 -15.34 -4.21
C ARG A 195 -31.67 -14.54 -5.40
N THR A 196 -32.80 -13.85 -5.28
CA THR A 196 -33.36 -13.05 -6.37
C THR A 196 -32.51 -11.80 -6.56
N PHE A 197 -32.23 -11.10 -5.46
CA PHE A 197 -31.37 -9.92 -5.48
C PHE A 197 -29.94 -10.24 -5.94
N GLN A 198 -29.37 -11.35 -5.46
CA GLN A 198 -28.06 -11.83 -5.89
C GLN A 198 -28.00 -12.10 -7.40
N ARG A 199 -29.00 -12.80 -7.97
CA ARG A 199 -29.06 -13.08 -9.41
C ARG A 199 -29.19 -11.81 -10.24
N GLU A 200 -29.98 -10.84 -9.77
CA GLU A 200 -30.12 -9.55 -10.44
C GLU A 200 -28.80 -8.76 -10.45
N LEU A 201 -28.06 -8.75 -9.34
CA LEU A 201 -26.74 -8.12 -9.29
C LEU A 201 -25.73 -8.81 -10.22
N MET A 202 -25.74 -10.14 -10.24
CA MET A 202 -24.89 -10.92 -11.16
C MET A 202 -25.23 -10.60 -12.62
N ARG A 203 -26.51 -10.53 -12.97
CA ARG A 203 -26.96 -10.13 -14.32
C ARG A 203 -26.48 -8.72 -14.69
N ARG A 204 -26.62 -7.74 -13.79
CA ARG A 204 -26.12 -6.37 -14.03
C ARG A 204 -24.60 -6.32 -14.17
N SER A 205 -23.88 -7.18 -13.45
CA SER A 205 -22.42 -7.20 -13.50
C SER A 205 -21.85 -7.55 -14.88
N GLU A 206 -22.62 -8.24 -15.73
CA GLU A 206 -22.25 -8.52 -17.12
C GLU A 206 -22.20 -7.24 -17.98
N GLU A 207 -23.03 -6.24 -17.67
CA GLU A 207 -23.10 -4.99 -18.43
C GLU A 207 -22.17 -3.89 -17.88
N MET A 208 -22.03 -3.79 -16.56
CA MET A 208 -21.36 -2.66 -15.90
C MET A 208 -20.21 -3.05 -14.96
N GLY A 209 -19.84 -4.33 -14.93
CA GLY A 209 -18.84 -4.89 -14.01
C GLY A 209 -19.38 -5.13 -12.59
N MET A 210 -18.68 -5.98 -11.83
CA MET A 210 -19.07 -6.39 -10.47
C MET A 210 -19.25 -5.22 -9.52
N LEU A 211 -18.25 -4.32 -9.48
CA LEU A 211 -18.27 -3.11 -8.67
C LEU A 211 -19.38 -2.15 -9.12
N GLY A 212 -19.57 -1.98 -10.43
CA GLY A 212 -20.63 -1.11 -10.97
C GLY A 212 -22.03 -1.58 -10.58
N ALA A 213 -22.29 -2.88 -10.67
CA ALA A 213 -23.56 -3.48 -10.28
C ALA A 213 -23.85 -3.30 -8.79
N LEU A 214 -22.83 -3.53 -7.95
CA LEU A 214 -22.95 -3.35 -6.51
C LEU A 214 -23.21 -1.87 -6.15
N LEU A 215 -22.46 -0.93 -6.72
CA LEU A 215 -22.61 0.51 -6.48
C LEU A 215 -23.95 1.05 -7.01
N GLY A 216 -24.39 0.60 -8.18
CA GLY A 216 -25.66 1.01 -8.80
C GLY A 216 -26.90 0.53 -8.04
N ALA A 217 -26.75 -0.50 -7.20
CA ALA A 217 -27.79 -0.91 -6.25
C ALA A 217 -27.78 -0.09 -4.95
N ARG A 218 -26.84 0.86 -4.79
CA ARG A 218 -26.77 1.79 -3.65
C ARG A 218 -27.30 3.17 -4.04
N HIS A 219 -27.09 4.14 -3.15
CA HIS A 219 -27.45 5.54 -3.39
C HIS A 219 -26.60 6.18 -4.50
N ALA A 220 -27.10 7.26 -5.10
CA ALA A 220 -26.52 7.88 -6.29
C ALA A 220 -25.11 8.48 -6.06
N SER A 221 -24.71 8.77 -4.81
CA SER A 221 -23.38 9.30 -4.48
C SER A 221 -22.32 8.23 -4.24
N ALA A 222 -22.68 6.94 -4.23
CA ALA A 222 -21.78 5.84 -3.86
C ALA A 222 -20.48 5.79 -4.69
N ARG A 223 -20.54 6.08 -6.00
CA ARG A 223 -19.34 6.10 -6.84
C ARG A 223 -18.38 7.23 -6.46
N ASN A 224 -18.91 8.42 -6.14
CA ASN A 224 -18.10 9.56 -5.74
C ASN A 224 -17.47 9.33 -4.37
N ASN A 225 -18.24 8.75 -3.44
CA ASN A 225 -17.74 8.41 -2.12
C ASN A 225 -16.64 7.33 -2.20
N LEU A 226 -16.78 6.34 -3.09
CA LEU A 226 -15.73 5.34 -3.33
C LEU A 226 -14.44 5.99 -3.86
N ALA A 227 -14.55 6.92 -4.81
CA ALA A 227 -13.40 7.60 -5.38
C ALA A 227 -12.64 8.46 -4.35
N ALA A 228 -13.29 8.88 -3.27
CA ALA A 228 -12.66 9.58 -2.16
C ALA A 228 -11.94 8.63 -1.18
N LEU A 229 -12.26 7.33 -1.19
CA LEU A 229 -11.64 6.36 -0.28
C LEU A 229 -10.19 6.06 -0.67
N PRO A 230 -9.28 5.93 0.31
CA PRO A 230 -7.91 5.47 0.07
C PRO A 230 -7.82 4.15 -0.69
N ASP A 231 -8.68 3.17 -0.38
CA ASP A 231 -8.65 1.83 -0.99
C ASP A 231 -9.01 1.82 -2.49
N ALA A 232 -9.54 2.93 -3.03
CA ALA A 232 -9.74 3.07 -4.46
C ALA A 232 -8.45 3.34 -5.24
N HIS A 233 -7.38 3.73 -4.54
CA HIS A 233 -6.11 4.15 -5.12
C HIS A 233 -4.90 3.35 -4.60
N PHE A 234 -5.03 2.72 -3.44
CA PHE A 234 -3.96 1.94 -2.83
C PHE A 234 -4.46 0.55 -2.42
N THR A 235 -3.60 -0.45 -2.56
CA THR A 235 -3.83 -1.81 -2.09
C THR A 235 -2.50 -2.49 -1.81
N VAL A 236 -2.51 -3.57 -1.02
CA VAL A 236 -1.31 -4.35 -0.73
C VAL A 236 -0.93 -5.19 -1.96
N GLN A 237 0.28 -4.97 -2.46
CA GLN A 237 0.84 -5.69 -3.60
C GLN A 237 2.16 -6.40 -3.27
N ALA A 238 2.83 -6.01 -2.19
CA ALA A 238 4.10 -6.59 -1.80
C ALA A 238 4.27 -6.68 -0.28
N THR A 239 5.30 -7.39 0.15
CA THR A 239 5.85 -7.29 1.50
C THR A 239 7.36 -7.48 1.44
N ILE A 240 8.06 -7.00 2.46
CA ILE A 240 9.51 -7.09 2.57
C ILE A 240 9.88 -7.62 3.94
N GLN A 241 10.64 -8.71 3.94
CA GLN A 241 11.31 -9.22 5.14
C GLN A 241 12.74 -8.72 5.17
N THR A 242 13.19 -8.32 6.36
CA THR A 242 14.54 -7.78 6.57
C THR A 242 15.33 -8.67 7.52
N LEU A 243 16.52 -9.09 7.10
CA LEU A 243 17.49 -9.79 7.94
C LEU A 243 18.69 -8.86 8.16
N SER A 244 19.16 -8.74 9.39
CA SER A 244 20.30 -7.88 9.72
C SER A 244 21.41 -8.64 10.45
N GLY A 245 22.64 -8.13 10.37
CA GLY A 245 23.79 -8.70 11.06
C GLY A 245 24.13 -10.12 10.57
N PRO A 246 24.51 -11.06 11.45
CA PRO A 246 24.94 -12.40 11.03
C PRO A 246 23.86 -13.19 10.28
N GLN A 247 22.57 -12.95 10.55
CA GLN A 247 21.47 -13.63 9.86
C GLN A 247 21.37 -13.21 8.40
N ALA A 248 21.73 -11.95 8.09
CA ALA A 248 21.71 -11.43 6.72
C ALA A 248 22.65 -12.19 5.78
N ARG A 249 23.62 -12.96 6.31
CA ARG A 249 24.59 -13.77 5.55
C ARG A 249 24.33 -15.27 5.60
N GLN A 250 23.16 -15.70 6.07
CA GLN A 250 22.81 -17.12 6.17
C GLN A 250 21.76 -17.51 5.13
N ALA A 251 22.10 -18.46 4.26
CA ALA A 251 21.21 -18.87 3.17
C ALA A 251 19.91 -19.54 3.65
N GLU A 252 19.93 -20.21 4.81
CA GLU A 252 18.72 -20.81 5.40
C GLU A 252 17.80 -19.74 6.04
N GLU A 253 18.37 -18.68 6.62
CA GLU A 253 17.59 -17.52 7.10
C GLU A 253 16.92 -16.81 5.93
N TYR A 254 17.62 -16.65 4.80
CA TYR A 254 17.04 -16.13 3.57
C TYR A 254 15.81 -16.96 3.11
N ARG A 255 15.92 -18.29 3.07
CA ARG A 255 14.79 -19.16 2.67
C ARG A 255 13.60 -19.03 3.63
N THR A 256 13.89 -18.92 4.92
CA THR A 256 12.87 -18.69 5.94
C THR A 256 12.19 -17.34 5.74
N ALA A 257 12.96 -16.26 5.52
CA ALA A 257 12.44 -14.94 5.23
C ALA A 257 11.58 -14.92 3.96
N LEU A 258 12.00 -15.59 2.88
CA LEU A 258 11.22 -15.69 1.65
C LEU A 258 9.88 -16.41 1.87
N ARG A 259 9.88 -17.50 2.63
CA ARG A 259 8.63 -18.20 2.99
C ARG A 259 7.72 -17.31 3.83
N LEU A 260 8.26 -16.65 4.86
CA LEU A 260 7.50 -15.76 5.73
C LEU A 260 6.93 -14.56 4.97
N ALA A 261 7.70 -13.95 4.07
CA ALA A 261 7.23 -12.89 3.19
C ALA A 261 6.07 -13.36 2.30
N THR A 262 6.15 -14.58 1.78
CA THR A 262 5.07 -15.14 0.95
C THR A 262 3.79 -15.36 1.76
N GLU A 263 3.90 -15.97 2.95
CA GLU A 263 2.78 -16.20 3.87
C GLU A 263 2.15 -14.90 4.35
N GLU A 264 2.97 -13.88 4.66
CA GLU A 264 2.51 -12.56 5.07
C GLU A 264 1.77 -11.85 3.93
N LEU A 265 2.29 -11.87 2.70
CA LEU A 265 1.62 -11.25 1.56
C LEU A 265 0.23 -11.86 1.34
N ASP A 266 0.10 -13.19 1.39
CA ASP A 266 -1.19 -13.87 1.27
C ASP A 266 -2.16 -13.46 2.39
N ALA A 267 -1.67 -13.36 3.63
CA ALA A 267 -2.47 -12.93 4.77
C ALA A 267 -2.94 -11.48 4.63
N LEU A 268 -2.05 -10.56 4.25
CA LEU A 268 -2.34 -9.13 4.09
C LEU A 268 -3.34 -8.90 2.95
N GLN A 269 -3.15 -9.53 1.79
CA GLN A 269 -4.09 -9.42 0.67
C GLN A 269 -5.46 -10.01 1.05
N GLY A 270 -5.49 -11.16 1.71
CA GLY A 270 -6.74 -11.75 2.20
C GLY A 270 -7.46 -10.88 3.23
N GLN A 271 -6.72 -10.17 4.09
CA GLN A 271 -7.29 -9.20 5.04
C GLN A 271 -7.85 -7.97 4.32
N ALA A 272 -7.09 -7.38 3.39
CA ALA A 272 -7.51 -6.21 2.62
C ALA A 272 -8.81 -6.49 1.86
N THR A 273 -8.94 -7.63 1.19
CA THR A 273 -10.18 -8.02 0.49
C THR A 273 -11.38 -8.11 1.44
N ARG A 274 -11.19 -8.69 2.64
CA ARG A 274 -12.26 -8.78 3.65
C ARG A 274 -12.69 -7.41 4.17
N GLN A 275 -11.73 -6.54 4.49
CA GLN A 275 -12.01 -5.18 4.96
C GLN A 275 -12.75 -4.37 3.88
N LEU A 276 -12.30 -4.44 2.64
CA LEU A 276 -12.99 -3.85 1.49
C LEU A 276 -14.41 -4.37 1.34
N ALA A 277 -14.62 -5.68 1.48
CA ALA A 277 -15.96 -6.27 1.39
C ALA A 277 -16.88 -5.80 2.52
N GLU A 278 -16.35 -5.54 3.72
CA GLU A 278 -17.11 -4.95 4.83
C GLU A 278 -17.51 -3.49 4.56
N VAL A 279 -16.59 -2.66 4.06
CA VAL A 279 -16.88 -1.27 3.64
C VAL A 279 -17.96 -1.26 2.54
N LEU A 280 -17.81 -2.13 1.54
CA LEU A 280 -18.79 -2.30 0.47
C LEU A 280 -20.14 -2.83 1.00
N ARG A 281 -20.18 -3.60 2.10
CA ARG A 281 -21.44 -4.03 2.75
C ARG A 281 -22.13 -2.93 3.54
N HIS A 282 -21.41 -2.21 4.39
CA HIS A 282 -22.01 -1.34 5.40
C HIS A 282 -22.44 0.05 4.91
N GLY A 283 -21.94 0.47 3.75
CA GLY A 283 -22.35 1.75 3.16
C GLY A 283 -21.14 2.63 2.94
N LEU A 284 -20.99 3.15 1.73
CA LEU A 284 -20.19 4.33 1.48
C LEU A 284 -21.02 5.52 2.00
N LYS A 285 -21.10 5.67 3.33
CA LYS A 285 -21.79 6.80 3.95
C LYS A 285 -21.08 8.08 3.51
N ASP A 286 -21.83 9.16 3.34
CA ASP A 286 -21.24 10.46 3.02
C ASP A 286 -20.22 10.81 4.11
N SER A 287 -18.98 11.04 3.67
CA SER A 287 -17.86 11.50 4.50
C SER A 287 -17.94 13.01 4.63
#